data_AF-A0A1B6GIF4-F1
#
_entry.id   AF-A0A1B6GIF4-F1
#
_cell.length_a   1.000
_cell.length_b   1.000
_cell.length_c   1.000
_cell.angle_alpha   90.00
_cell.angle_beta   90.00
_cell.angle_gamma   90.00
#
_symmetry.space_group_name_H-M   'P 1'
#
loop_
_entity.id
_entity.type
_entity.pdbx_description
1 polymer ?
#
loop_
_entity_poly.entity_id
_entity_poly.type
_entity_poly.pdbx_seq_one_letter_code
_entity_poly.pdbx_strand_id
1 'polypeptide(L)'
;MEGNWIVENSIVELLALLSDSSLNRNKTAEHIVKSISTFFDSEHSKSELDLVFSLLFRPENSLLYFIEKAFSNKSLTSGVREALTLVFTLFNKFKDQLLLYIAQIKEVCYICVRDSNTADLQEKSYQIITAIIRSKVPLPPNADLNVGALVTFIFNQKLGCKKSLNPTVLGSIYELFGAIAQHYPANCSGGTINSVLRNILTELKNQLITAKDVKAPIIRGCMLALKGMLVHFTRDYNEDPENSKAIYSYVKTVCTFQDNIHRRTFQRAGLEVLTVHLDQMWGWALEDYRWWLKELSVWAGRQGEDRYAGVDALRAFHRRCWAHLSQSTESPADKEMAKVLLEHYKQTFTNPRAAGYDLQLSVEGFGALASVASRLIQDQDFVTLMFRIILQRAQTDYTKSEDNSTEQLGKYLESLSNICREFKTINTDQLVALQQLTRLLMANYPHTNNRTQSMVVSALCTTILNMSLCEGQLLDRFLYPVIYQGILVSCGQCLAEEAELRRELTGEEVVTYQNFLSLWTGLFNLGYENRVKVSGATPSLRRHIFGKLHDCLIKSLMEIISKLDVEYQKQNTEELEMKTDP
;
A
#
# COMPACT_ATOMS: atom_id res chain seq x y z
N MET A 1 -20.59 27.66 11.17
CA MET A 1 -21.69 28.42 10.50
C MET A 1 -21.19 29.53 9.58
N GLU A 2 -20.24 30.40 9.97
CA GLU A 2 -19.73 31.48 9.10
C GLU A 2 -19.09 31.00 7.79
N GLY A 3 -18.36 29.87 7.81
CA GLY A 3 -17.69 29.34 6.62
C GLY A 3 -18.63 28.87 5.49
N ASN A 4 -19.82 28.36 5.81
CA ASN A 4 -20.78 27.89 4.80
C ASN A 4 -21.40 29.05 4.02
N TRP A 5 -21.71 30.15 4.71
CA TRP A 5 -22.22 31.38 4.11
C TRP A 5 -21.20 32.00 3.15
N ILE A 6 -19.91 31.94 3.50
CA ILE A 6 -18.82 32.41 2.63
C ILE A 6 -18.76 31.61 1.33
N VAL A 7 -18.87 30.28 1.39
CA VAL A 7 -18.86 29.43 0.19
C VAL A 7 -20.09 29.69 -0.68
N GLU A 8 -21.29 29.81 -0.09
CA GLU A 8 -22.52 30.09 -0.82
C GLU A 8 -22.46 31.45 -1.55
N ASN A 9 -22.04 32.51 -0.85
CA ASN A 9 -21.89 33.84 -1.46
C ASN A 9 -20.83 33.84 -2.57
N SER A 10 -19.72 33.12 -2.37
CA SER A 10 -18.67 32.95 -3.38
C SER A 10 -19.20 32.28 -4.65
N ILE A 11 -20.09 31.28 -4.54
CA ILE A 11 -20.71 30.63 -5.70
C ILE A 11 -21.63 31.61 -6.43
N VAL A 12 -22.42 32.41 -5.72
CA VAL A 12 -23.30 33.41 -6.34
C VAL A 12 -22.49 34.46 -7.12
N GLU A 13 -21.42 34.97 -6.52
CA GLU A 13 -20.49 35.90 -7.19
C GLU A 13 -19.83 35.26 -8.41
N LEU A 14 -19.42 33.99 -8.32
CA LEU A 14 -18.82 33.25 -9.43
C LEU A 14 -19.79 33.10 -10.61
N LEU A 15 -21.07 32.86 -10.34
CA LEU A 15 -22.10 32.70 -11.37
C LEU A 15 -22.48 34.02 -12.03
N ALA A 16 -22.45 35.13 -11.29
CA ALA A 16 -22.67 36.47 -11.85
C ALA A 16 -21.66 36.81 -12.97
N LEU A 17 -20.44 36.27 -12.89
CA LEU A 17 -19.40 36.45 -13.91
C LEU A 17 -19.72 35.77 -15.25
N LEU A 18 -20.68 34.84 -15.31
CA LEU A 18 -21.13 34.25 -16.57
C LEU A 18 -21.83 35.28 -17.47
N SER A 19 -22.61 36.18 -16.86
CA SER A 19 -23.33 37.27 -17.53
C SER A 19 -22.53 38.58 -17.63
N ASP A 20 -21.46 38.73 -16.86
CA ASP A 20 -20.64 39.94 -16.83
C ASP A 20 -19.75 40.07 -18.08
N SER A 21 -19.72 41.25 -18.71
CA SER A 21 -18.87 41.57 -19.86
C SER A 21 -17.52 42.19 -19.50
N SER A 22 -17.16 42.25 -18.21
CA SER A 22 -15.91 42.88 -17.75
C SER A 22 -14.64 42.16 -18.23
N LEU A 23 -13.58 42.94 -18.49
CA LEU A 23 -12.26 42.44 -18.92
C LEU A 23 -11.53 41.62 -17.83
N ASN A 24 -11.87 41.82 -16.56
CA ASN A 24 -11.17 41.21 -15.42
C ASN A 24 -11.83 39.92 -14.90
N ARG A 25 -12.98 39.51 -15.46
CA ARG A 25 -13.78 38.38 -14.96
C ARG A 25 -13.01 37.07 -14.78
N ASN A 26 -12.00 36.80 -15.61
CA ASN A 26 -11.19 35.58 -15.50
C ASN A 26 -10.39 35.52 -14.19
N LYS A 27 -9.74 36.64 -13.83
CA LYS A 27 -8.92 36.74 -12.61
C LYS A 27 -9.81 36.75 -11.37
N THR A 28 -10.96 37.42 -11.45
CA THR A 28 -11.96 37.41 -10.37
C THR A 28 -12.48 36.00 -10.14
N ALA A 29 -12.84 35.25 -11.20
CA ALA A 29 -13.27 33.87 -11.07
C ALA A 29 -12.19 32.98 -10.43
N GLU A 30 -10.93 33.12 -10.86
CA GLU A 30 -9.81 32.38 -10.27
C GLU A 30 -9.62 32.70 -8.78
N HIS A 31 -9.71 33.97 -8.39
CA HIS A 31 -9.60 34.38 -6.99
C HIS A 31 -10.75 33.83 -6.13
N ILE A 32 -11.98 33.89 -6.63
CA ILE A 32 -13.15 33.34 -5.94
C ILE A 32 -12.99 31.84 -5.71
N VAL A 33 -12.58 31.08 -6.73
CA VAL A 33 -12.37 29.64 -6.59
C VAL A 33 -11.24 29.32 -5.59
N LYS A 34 -10.15 30.09 -5.59
CA LYS A 34 -9.08 29.95 -4.57
C LYS A 34 -9.60 30.22 -3.16
N SER A 35 -10.46 31.22 -2.99
CA SER A 35 -11.10 31.50 -1.70
C SER A 35 -12.01 30.36 -1.23
N ILE A 36 -12.70 29.69 -2.16
CA ILE A 36 -13.44 28.46 -1.84
C ILE A 36 -12.46 27.34 -1.45
N SER A 37 -11.32 27.22 -2.14
CA SER A 37 -10.32 26.20 -1.83
C SER A 37 -9.76 26.35 -0.41
N THR A 38 -9.50 27.57 0.05
CA THR A 38 -8.94 27.82 1.39
C THR A 38 -9.86 27.39 2.52
N PHE A 39 -11.17 27.28 2.27
CA PHE A 39 -12.10 26.70 3.25
C PHE A 39 -11.67 25.28 3.65
N PHE A 40 -11.14 24.48 2.71
CA PHE A 40 -10.81 23.07 2.97
C PHE A 40 -9.43 22.84 3.61
N ASP A 41 -8.70 23.92 3.95
CA ASP A 41 -7.40 23.85 4.61
C ASP A 41 -7.53 23.62 6.13
N SER A 42 -8.66 24.01 6.73
CA SER A 42 -8.96 23.75 8.14
C SER A 42 -9.72 22.43 8.36
N GLU A 43 -9.72 21.95 9.61
CA GLU A 43 -10.52 20.79 10.01
C GLU A 43 -11.99 21.18 10.15
N HIS A 44 -12.88 20.38 9.55
CA HIS A 44 -14.32 20.59 9.56
C HIS A 44 -15.04 19.32 9.99
N SER A 45 -16.20 19.48 10.62
CA SER A 45 -17.06 18.34 10.94
C SER A 45 -17.63 17.70 9.66
N LYS A 46 -17.98 16.41 9.73
CA LYS A 46 -18.59 15.69 8.61
C LYS A 46 -19.86 16.38 8.09
N SER A 47 -20.71 16.88 9.00
CA SER A 47 -21.96 17.56 8.64
C SER A 47 -21.73 18.89 7.90
N GLU A 48 -20.68 19.63 8.23
CA GLU A 48 -20.31 20.87 7.52
C GLU A 48 -19.81 20.55 6.11
N LEU A 49 -18.97 19.53 5.95
CA LEU A 49 -18.49 19.09 4.65
C LEU A 49 -19.64 18.61 3.75
N ASP A 50 -20.57 17.82 4.28
CA ASP A 50 -21.72 17.32 3.53
C ASP A 50 -22.61 18.47 3.00
N LEU A 51 -22.82 19.51 3.83
CA LEU A 51 -23.55 20.70 3.41
C LEU A 51 -22.82 21.46 2.30
N VAL A 52 -21.52 21.71 2.46
CA VAL A 52 -20.71 22.42 1.46
C VAL A 52 -20.62 21.67 0.14
N PHE A 53 -20.44 20.35 0.17
CA PHE A 53 -20.48 19.53 -1.05
C PHE A 53 -21.83 19.59 -1.73
N SER A 54 -22.92 19.63 -0.97
CA SER A 54 -24.24 19.85 -1.56
C SER A 54 -24.33 21.18 -2.31
N LEU A 55 -23.66 22.24 -1.86
CA LEU A 55 -23.65 23.54 -2.56
C LEU A 55 -22.75 23.50 -3.80
N LEU A 56 -21.57 22.90 -3.71
CA LEU A 56 -20.60 22.88 -4.79
C LEU A 56 -21.00 22.00 -5.97
N PHE A 57 -21.73 20.91 -5.72
CA PHE A 57 -21.97 19.86 -6.71
C PHE A 57 -23.45 19.69 -7.13
N ARG A 58 -24.36 20.60 -6.75
CA ARG A 58 -25.74 20.61 -7.26
C ARG A 58 -25.79 20.77 -8.80
N PRO A 59 -26.86 20.32 -9.48
CA PRO A 59 -27.00 20.49 -10.93
C PRO A 59 -27.07 21.96 -11.38
N GLU A 60 -27.65 22.82 -10.54
CA GLU A 60 -27.83 24.24 -10.81
C GLU A 60 -27.21 25.08 -9.70
N ASN A 61 -26.86 26.33 -10.03
CA ASN A 61 -26.32 27.31 -9.09
C ASN A 61 -25.14 26.80 -8.26
N SER A 62 -24.20 26.11 -8.91
CA SER A 62 -23.09 25.42 -8.25
C SER A 62 -21.76 25.65 -8.97
N LEU A 63 -20.66 25.19 -8.37
CA LEU A 63 -19.35 25.17 -9.01
C LEU A 63 -19.34 24.31 -10.27
N LEU A 64 -20.05 23.17 -10.27
CA LEU A 64 -20.19 22.31 -11.45
C LEU A 64 -20.94 23.01 -12.58
N TYR A 65 -22.03 23.70 -12.24
CA TYR A 65 -22.79 24.47 -13.22
C TYR A 65 -21.95 25.58 -13.86
N PHE A 66 -21.14 26.28 -13.06
CA PHE A 66 -20.18 27.25 -13.58
C PHE A 66 -19.21 26.62 -14.59
N ILE A 67 -18.61 25.48 -14.28
CA ILE A 67 -17.70 24.77 -15.20
C ILE A 67 -18.42 24.43 -16.50
N GLU A 68 -19.62 23.86 -16.43
CA GLU A 68 -20.41 23.46 -17.60
C GLU A 68 -20.77 24.64 -18.52
N LYS A 69 -21.03 25.83 -17.99
CA LYS A 69 -21.34 27.00 -18.81
C LYS A 69 -20.12 27.79 -19.26
N ALA A 70 -19.05 27.81 -18.46
CA ALA A 70 -17.88 28.64 -18.71
C ALA A 70 -16.79 27.94 -19.55
N PHE A 71 -16.75 26.61 -19.68
CA PHE A 71 -15.62 25.92 -20.32
C PHE A 71 -15.38 26.31 -21.79
N SER A 72 -16.43 26.67 -22.52
CA SER A 72 -16.32 27.13 -23.92
C SER A 72 -15.95 28.61 -24.04
N ASN A 73 -16.03 29.36 -22.93
CA ASN A 73 -15.80 30.79 -22.91
C ASN A 73 -14.31 31.09 -22.67
N LYS A 74 -13.61 31.51 -23.73
CA LYS A 74 -12.17 31.81 -23.70
C LYS A 74 -11.76 32.80 -22.60
N SER A 75 -12.65 33.72 -22.24
CA SER A 75 -12.37 34.73 -21.22
C SER A 75 -12.59 34.27 -19.77
N LEU A 76 -12.99 33.02 -19.53
CA LEU A 76 -13.12 32.42 -18.19
C LEU A 76 -12.22 31.19 -17.99
N THR A 77 -11.28 30.94 -18.92
CA THR A 77 -10.48 29.71 -18.97
C THR A 77 -9.66 29.46 -17.70
N SER A 78 -9.10 30.49 -17.04
CA SER A 78 -8.28 30.27 -15.83
C SER A 78 -9.16 29.99 -14.60
N GLY A 79 -10.31 30.66 -14.48
CA GLY A 79 -11.31 30.34 -13.47
C GLY A 79 -11.82 28.90 -13.59
N VAL A 80 -12.11 28.43 -14.80
CA VAL A 80 -12.53 27.03 -15.02
C VAL A 80 -11.41 26.04 -14.71
N ARG A 81 -10.15 26.36 -15.05
CA ARG A 81 -9.00 25.53 -14.71
C ARG A 81 -8.84 25.37 -13.20
N GLU A 82 -8.96 26.47 -12.46
CA GLU A 82 -8.88 26.44 -10.99
C GLU A 82 -10.06 25.65 -10.41
N ALA A 83 -11.27 25.82 -10.95
CA ALA A 83 -12.45 25.07 -10.52
C ALA A 83 -12.27 23.56 -10.71
N LEU A 84 -11.80 23.12 -11.87
CA LEU A 84 -11.47 21.70 -12.11
C LEU A 84 -10.35 21.21 -11.18
N THR A 85 -9.38 22.05 -10.86
CA THR A 85 -8.29 21.70 -9.94
C THR A 85 -8.82 21.50 -8.52
N LEU A 86 -9.71 22.39 -8.05
CA LEU A 86 -10.41 22.24 -6.78
C LEU A 86 -11.23 20.93 -6.75
N VAL A 87 -12.02 20.66 -7.80
CA VAL A 87 -12.80 19.40 -7.90
C VAL A 87 -11.88 18.17 -7.80
N PHE A 88 -10.74 18.17 -8.49
CA PHE A 88 -9.77 17.08 -8.42
C PHE A 88 -9.17 16.91 -7.01
N THR A 89 -8.82 18.01 -6.34
CA THR A 89 -8.28 17.99 -4.97
C THR A 89 -9.31 17.47 -3.97
N LEU A 90 -10.54 17.98 -4.04
CA LEU A 90 -11.65 17.53 -3.19
C LEU A 90 -11.96 16.05 -3.40
N PHE A 91 -12.00 15.61 -4.66
CA PHE A 91 -12.20 14.20 -4.97
C PHE A 91 -11.11 13.33 -4.34
N ASN A 92 -9.84 13.72 -4.40
CA ASN A 92 -8.77 12.92 -3.81
C ASN A 92 -8.78 12.88 -2.28
N LYS A 93 -9.20 13.97 -1.62
CA LYS A 93 -9.23 14.11 -0.16
C LYS A 93 -10.49 13.49 0.47
N PHE A 94 -11.66 13.58 -0.17
CA PHE A 94 -12.97 13.26 0.42
C PHE A 94 -13.79 12.24 -0.41
N LYS A 95 -13.13 11.22 -0.98
CA LYS A 95 -13.73 10.23 -1.91
C LYS A 95 -15.07 9.67 -1.44
N ASP A 96 -15.14 9.25 -0.18
CA ASP A 96 -16.32 8.56 0.37
C ASP A 96 -17.52 9.48 0.60
N GLN A 97 -17.29 10.78 0.81
CA GLN A 97 -18.36 11.77 1.00
C GLN A 97 -18.91 12.26 -0.35
N LEU A 98 -18.10 12.20 -1.41
CA LEU A 98 -18.45 12.71 -2.74
C LEU A 98 -19.22 11.70 -3.62
N LEU A 99 -19.54 10.52 -3.10
CA LEU A 99 -20.17 9.44 -3.85
C LEU A 99 -21.51 9.80 -4.49
N LEU A 100 -22.29 10.61 -3.78
CA LEU A 100 -23.59 11.07 -4.26
C LEU A 100 -23.48 11.99 -5.49
N TYR A 101 -22.31 12.59 -5.72
CA TYR A 101 -22.08 13.57 -6.77
C TYR A 101 -21.21 13.04 -7.93
N ILE A 102 -20.69 11.81 -7.85
CA ILE A 102 -19.76 11.24 -8.85
C ILE A 102 -20.33 11.29 -10.27
N ALA A 103 -21.61 10.95 -10.44
CA ALA A 103 -22.24 10.93 -11.76
C ALA A 103 -22.24 12.33 -12.41
N GLN A 104 -22.56 13.37 -11.63
CA GLN A 104 -22.59 14.76 -12.08
C GLN A 104 -21.19 15.28 -12.40
N ILE A 105 -20.23 15.03 -11.51
CA ILE A 105 -18.82 15.40 -11.72
C ILE A 105 -18.29 14.75 -13.01
N LYS A 106 -18.57 13.46 -13.21
CA LYS A 106 -18.17 12.71 -14.41
C LYS A 106 -18.77 13.33 -15.68
N GLU A 107 -20.06 13.66 -15.67
CA GLU A 107 -20.76 14.20 -16.84
C GLU A 107 -20.18 15.56 -17.27
N VAL A 108 -19.97 16.46 -16.31
CA VAL A 108 -19.34 17.78 -16.58
C VAL A 108 -17.93 17.61 -17.14
N CYS A 109 -17.13 16.70 -16.58
CA CYS A 109 -15.80 16.39 -17.10
C CYS A 109 -15.87 15.76 -18.51
N TYR A 110 -16.86 14.92 -18.79
CA TYR A 110 -17.07 14.30 -20.10
C TYR A 110 -17.41 15.35 -21.17
N ILE A 111 -18.29 16.30 -20.85
CA ILE A 111 -18.61 17.45 -21.72
C ILE A 111 -17.33 18.26 -22.00
N CYS A 112 -16.54 18.58 -20.96
CA CYS A 112 -15.28 19.29 -21.13
C CYS A 112 -14.30 18.55 -22.05
N VAL A 113 -14.18 17.24 -21.92
CA VAL A 113 -13.31 16.42 -22.78
C VAL A 113 -13.78 16.37 -24.24
N ARG A 114 -15.10 16.30 -24.45
CA ARG A 114 -15.71 16.23 -25.79
C ARG A 114 -15.61 17.56 -26.53
N ASP A 115 -15.96 18.65 -25.84
CA ASP A 115 -16.28 19.92 -26.49
C ASP A 115 -15.24 21.03 -26.24
N SER A 116 -14.34 20.89 -25.25
CA SER A 116 -13.31 21.91 -25.00
C SER A 116 -12.23 21.94 -26.07
N ASN A 117 -11.80 23.15 -26.42
CA ASN A 117 -10.65 23.39 -27.30
C ASN A 117 -9.35 23.66 -26.54
N THR A 118 -9.36 23.60 -25.21
CA THR A 118 -8.20 23.92 -24.36
C THR A 118 -7.59 22.64 -23.77
N ALA A 119 -6.32 22.40 -24.07
CA ALA A 119 -5.60 21.20 -23.63
C ALA A 119 -5.59 21.04 -22.10
N ASP A 120 -5.32 22.11 -21.34
CA ASP A 120 -5.28 22.07 -19.87
C ASP A 120 -6.62 21.62 -19.25
N LEU A 121 -7.74 22.09 -19.80
CA LEU A 121 -9.07 21.74 -19.31
C LEU A 121 -9.39 20.26 -19.61
N GLN A 122 -9.03 19.81 -20.83
CA GLN A 122 -9.16 18.40 -21.20
C GLN A 122 -8.29 17.50 -20.31
N GLU A 123 -7.03 17.87 -20.09
CA GLU A 123 -6.10 17.14 -19.22
C GLU A 123 -6.66 16.98 -17.81
N LYS A 124 -7.08 18.08 -17.17
CA LYS A 124 -7.67 18.03 -15.82
C LYS A 124 -8.95 17.20 -15.76
N SER A 125 -9.81 17.32 -16.77
CA SER A 125 -11.03 16.52 -16.85
C SER A 125 -10.73 15.02 -16.98
N TYR A 126 -9.74 14.63 -17.79
CA TYR A 126 -9.29 13.23 -17.86
C TYR A 126 -8.69 12.74 -16.54
N GLN A 127 -7.94 13.57 -15.81
CA GLN A 127 -7.40 13.23 -14.48
C GLN A 127 -8.52 12.93 -13.48
N ILE A 128 -9.59 13.75 -13.46
CA ILE A 128 -10.76 13.54 -12.60
C ILE A 128 -11.48 12.24 -12.96
N ILE A 129 -11.79 12.02 -14.25
CA ILE A 129 -12.46 10.79 -14.71
C ILE A 129 -11.62 9.55 -14.34
N THR A 130 -10.30 9.63 -14.52
CA THR A 130 -9.38 8.55 -14.14
C THR A 130 -9.40 8.28 -12.64
N ALA A 131 -9.41 9.33 -11.80
CA ALA A 131 -9.51 9.19 -10.36
C ALA A 131 -10.83 8.54 -9.93
N ILE A 132 -11.94 8.92 -10.55
CA ILE A 132 -13.27 8.31 -10.34
C ILE A 132 -13.21 6.81 -10.65
N ILE A 133 -12.69 6.42 -11.81
CA ILE A 133 -12.58 5.02 -12.22
C ILE A 133 -11.72 4.19 -11.26
N ARG A 134 -10.62 4.76 -10.73
CA ARG A 134 -9.73 4.07 -9.78
C ARG A 134 -10.26 3.98 -8.35
N SER A 135 -11.22 4.83 -7.98
CA SER A 135 -11.65 4.96 -6.59
C SER A 135 -12.33 3.71 -6.02
N LYS A 136 -12.81 2.78 -6.88
CA LYS A 136 -13.49 1.52 -6.52
C LYS A 136 -14.66 1.69 -5.54
N VAL A 137 -15.14 2.90 -5.31
CA VAL A 137 -16.20 3.12 -4.33
C VAL A 137 -17.51 2.58 -4.88
N PRO A 138 -18.31 1.84 -4.09
CA PRO A 138 -19.60 1.32 -4.55
C PRO A 138 -20.44 2.47 -5.11
N LEU A 139 -20.70 2.39 -6.42
CA LEU A 139 -21.56 3.35 -7.08
C LEU A 139 -22.99 3.18 -6.55
N PRO A 140 -23.74 4.27 -6.34
CA PRO A 140 -25.17 4.18 -6.08
C PRO A 140 -25.88 3.36 -7.17
N PRO A 141 -26.97 2.64 -6.86
CA PRO A 141 -27.69 1.79 -7.82
C PRO A 141 -28.10 2.48 -9.12
N ASN A 142 -28.26 3.81 -9.09
CA ASN A 142 -28.71 4.63 -10.21
C ASN A 142 -27.56 5.32 -10.96
N ALA A 143 -26.31 5.14 -10.54
CA ALA A 143 -25.14 5.81 -11.12
C ALA A 143 -24.43 4.88 -12.11
N ASP A 144 -24.73 5.04 -13.40
CA ASP A 144 -23.95 4.41 -14.47
C ASP A 144 -22.81 5.32 -14.93
N LEU A 145 -21.57 4.84 -14.75
CA LEU A 145 -20.39 5.54 -15.29
C LEU A 145 -20.36 5.49 -16.83
N ASN A 146 -21.16 4.64 -17.48
CA ASN A 146 -21.24 4.43 -18.91
C ASN A 146 -19.83 4.28 -19.53
N VAL A 147 -19.05 3.38 -18.93
CA VAL A 147 -17.65 3.15 -19.28
C VAL A 147 -17.51 2.67 -20.73
N GLY A 148 -18.51 1.94 -21.25
CA GLY A 148 -18.56 1.53 -22.65
C GLY A 148 -18.52 2.72 -23.60
N ALA A 149 -19.35 3.74 -23.38
CA ALA A 149 -19.34 4.96 -24.19
C ALA A 149 -18.01 5.72 -24.09
N LEU A 150 -17.39 5.76 -22.89
CA LEU A 150 -16.06 6.34 -22.70
C LEU A 150 -14.99 5.61 -23.53
N VAL A 151 -14.99 4.28 -23.53
CA VAL A 151 -14.07 3.47 -24.35
C VAL A 151 -14.28 3.76 -25.83
N THR A 152 -15.54 3.76 -26.30
CA THR A 152 -15.86 4.08 -27.69
C THR A 152 -15.39 5.48 -28.07
N PHE A 153 -15.62 6.48 -27.22
CA PHE A 153 -15.18 7.86 -27.44
C PHE A 153 -13.65 7.96 -27.52
N ILE A 154 -12.93 7.41 -26.53
CA ILE A 154 -11.47 7.43 -26.48
C ILE A 154 -10.87 6.73 -27.72
N PHE A 155 -11.35 5.53 -28.03
CA PHE A 155 -10.81 4.72 -29.11
C PHE A 155 -11.14 5.32 -30.48
N ASN A 156 -12.42 5.58 -30.77
CA ASN A 156 -12.84 6.01 -32.11
C ASN A 156 -12.53 7.47 -32.40
N GLN A 157 -12.64 8.37 -31.41
CA GLN A 157 -12.58 9.81 -31.67
C GLN A 157 -11.25 10.45 -31.29
N LYS A 158 -10.42 9.80 -30.47
CA LYS A 158 -9.14 10.38 -30.04
C LYS A 158 -7.95 9.55 -30.52
N LEU A 159 -7.90 8.26 -30.19
CA LEU A 159 -6.76 7.40 -30.56
C LEU A 159 -6.81 6.93 -32.03
N GLY A 160 -8.00 6.80 -32.62
CA GLY A 160 -8.18 6.44 -34.03
C GLY A 160 -8.06 7.60 -35.02
N CYS A 161 -8.02 8.85 -34.55
CA CYS A 161 -7.93 10.02 -35.40
C CYS A 161 -6.47 10.42 -35.70
N LYS A 162 -6.16 10.76 -36.96
CA LYS A 162 -4.83 11.21 -37.40
C LYS A 162 -4.44 12.63 -36.93
N LYS A 163 -5.31 13.33 -36.20
CA LYS A 163 -5.02 14.69 -35.71
C LYS A 163 -4.02 14.61 -34.55
N SER A 164 -2.93 15.37 -34.67
CA SER A 164 -1.94 15.50 -33.60
C SER A 164 -2.59 16.11 -32.35
N LEU A 165 -2.60 15.34 -31.26
CA LEU A 165 -3.10 15.79 -29.95
C LEU A 165 -1.96 16.45 -29.16
N ASN A 166 -2.33 17.33 -28.22
CA ASN A 166 -1.35 17.87 -27.27
C ASN A 166 -0.74 16.71 -26.46
N PRO A 167 0.58 16.67 -26.24
CA PRO A 167 1.26 15.61 -25.49
C PRO A 167 0.66 15.30 -24.10
N THR A 168 0.22 16.30 -23.34
CA THR A 168 -0.35 16.08 -21.99
C THR A 168 -1.74 15.45 -22.06
N VAL A 169 -2.54 15.87 -23.03
CA VAL A 169 -3.86 15.31 -23.31
C VAL A 169 -3.74 13.85 -23.76
N LEU A 170 -2.81 13.57 -24.69
CA LEU A 170 -2.56 12.20 -25.15
C LEU A 170 -2.08 11.30 -24.01
N GLY A 171 -1.17 11.78 -23.17
CA GLY A 171 -0.73 11.06 -21.98
C GLY A 171 -1.89 10.73 -21.03
N SER A 172 -2.80 11.68 -20.80
CA SER A 172 -3.98 11.49 -19.93
C SER A 172 -4.98 10.50 -20.53
N ILE A 173 -5.12 10.47 -21.86
CA ILE A 173 -5.96 9.48 -22.56
C ILE A 173 -5.43 8.06 -22.36
N TYR A 174 -4.12 7.86 -22.52
CA TYR A 174 -3.49 6.56 -22.27
C TYR A 174 -3.66 6.13 -20.81
N GLU A 175 -3.42 7.03 -19.86
CA GLU A 175 -3.60 6.76 -18.44
C GLU A 175 -5.04 6.34 -18.10
N LEU A 176 -6.03 7.06 -18.64
CA LEU A 176 -7.44 6.74 -18.48
C LEU A 176 -7.77 5.36 -19.05
N PHE A 177 -7.28 5.04 -20.25
CA PHE A 177 -7.49 3.73 -20.85
C PHE A 177 -6.91 2.61 -19.97
N GLY A 178 -5.71 2.80 -19.39
CA GLY A 178 -5.14 1.88 -18.42
C GLY A 178 -6.04 1.64 -17.22
N ALA A 179 -6.59 2.71 -16.64
CA ALA A 179 -7.51 2.61 -15.51
C ALA A 179 -8.79 1.86 -15.87
N ILE A 180 -9.35 2.08 -17.06
CA ILE A 180 -10.50 1.34 -17.57
C ILE A 180 -10.16 -0.14 -17.74
N ALA A 181 -9.04 -0.46 -18.39
CA ALA A 181 -8.60 -1.83 -18.61
C ALA A 181 -8.39 -2.60 -17.30
N GLN A 182 -7.94 -1.91 -16.24
CA GLN A 182 -7.72 -2.48 -14.92
C GLN A 182 -9.01 -2.73 -14.13
N HIS A 183 -10.00 -1.83 -14.21
CA HIS A 183 -11.19 -1.87 -13.33
C HIS A 183 -12.48 -2.31 -14.04
N TYR A 184 -12.54 -2.19 -15.36
CA TYR A 184 -13.69 -2.52 -16.20
C TYR A 184 -13.25 -3.35 -17.42
N PRO A 185 -12.55 -4.49 -17.23
CA PRO A 185 -11.96 -5.26 -18.34
C PRO A 185 -13.03 -5.78 -19.32
N ALA A 186 -14.26 -6.04 -18.87
CA ALA A 186 -15.37 -6.50 -19.71
C ALA A 186 -15.79 -5.49 -20.79
N ASN A 187 -15.50 -4.19 -20.58
CA ASN A 187 -15.78 -3.14 -21.56
C ASN A 187 -14.67 -3.00 -22.63
N CYS A 188 -13.56 -3.72 -22.48
CA CYS A 188 -12.43 -3.68 -23.40
C CYS A 188 -12.43 -4.90 -24.31
N SER A 189 -12.74 -4.71 -25.59
CA SER A 189 -12.64 -5.81 -26.58
C SER A 189 -11.18 -6.17 -26.88
N GLY A 190 -10.90 -7.44 -27.19
CA GLY A 190 -9.54 -7.90 -27.52
C GLY A 190 -8.89 -7.11 -28.67
N GLY A 191 -9.66 -6.75 -29.70
CA GLY A 191 -9.18 -5.92 -30.80
C GLY A 191 -8.79 -4.50 -30.36
N THR A 192 -9.59 -3.88 -29.49
CA THR A 192 -9.29 -2.57 -28.89
C THR A 192 -8.00 -2.61 -28.08
N ILE A 193 -7.85 -3.62 -27.22
CA ILE A 193 -6.66 -3.78 -26.36
C ILE A 193 -5.40 -3.94 -27.20
N ASN A 194 -5.42 -4.82 -28.21
CA ASN A 194 -4.27 -5.05 -29.09
C ASN A 194 -3.89 -3.79 -29.88
N SER A 195 -4.88 -3.06 -30.39
CA SER A 195 -4.63 -1.81 -31.10
C SER A 195 -4.03 -0.74 -30.20
N VAL A 196 -4.55 -0.56 -28.98
CA VAL A 196 -4.02 0.43 -28.04
C VAL A 196 -2.63 0.04 -27.56
N LEU A 197 -2.37 -1.24 -27.28
CA LEU A 197 -1.04 -1.73 -26.94
C LEU A 197 -0.04 -1.42 -28.06
N ARG A 198 -0.37 -1.71 -29.32
CA ARG A 198 0.48 -1.39 -30.47
C ARG A 198 0.78 0.11 -30.57
N ASN A 199 -0.22 0.96 -30.34
CA ASN A 199 -0.03 2.41 -30.32
C ASN A 199 0.91 2.84 -29.19
N ILE A 200 0.74 2.28 -27.99
CA ILE A 200 1.63 2.54 -26.83
C ILE A 200 3.07 2.14 -27.16
N LEU A 201 3.30 0.93 -27.68
CA LEU A 201 4.66 0.47 -28.01
C LEU A 201 5.30 1.32 -29.10
N THR A 202 4.52 1.74 -30.11
CA THR A 202 4.98 2.64 -31.16
C THR A 202 5.37 4.00 -30.59
N GLU A 203 4.55 4.55 -29.69
CA GLU A 203 4.82 5.83 -29.08
C GLU A 203 6.03 5.78 -28.15
N LEU A 204 6.17 4.73 -27.34
CA LEU A 204 7.37 4.50 -26.52
C LEU A 204 8.63 4.36 -27.37
N LYS A 205 8.57 3.61 -28.47
CA LYS A 205 9.67 3.53 -29.44
C LYS A 205 10.07 4.91 -29.96
N ASN A 206 9.09 5.70 -30.40
CA ASN A 206 9.32 7.02 -30.94
C ASN A 206 9.94 7.95 -29.89
N GLN A 207 9.39 8.00 -28.68
CA GLN A 207 9.84 8.90 -27.62
C GLN A 207 11.19 8.50 -27.00
N LEU A 208 11.49 7.20 -26.88
CA LEU A 208 12.69 6.72 -26.18
C LEU A 208 13.88 6.48 -27.12
N ILE A 209 13.65 6.15 -28.39
CA ILE A 209 14.71 5.76 -29.32
C ILE A 209 14.90 6.81 -30.43
N THR A 210 13.82 7.31 -31.01
CA THR A 210 13.89 8.11 -32.25
C THR A 210 13.86 9.62 -32.01
N ALA A 211 13.16 10.08 -30.98
CA ALA A 211 12.91 11.50 -30.75
C ALA A 211 14.16 12.23 -30.24
N LYS A 212 14.41 13.42 -30.83
CA LYS A 212 15.42 14.36 -30.32
C LYS A 212 14.94 15.11 -29.07
N ASP A 213 13.65 15.40 -29.02
CA ASP A 213 12.98 16.07 -27.89
C ASP A 213 11.92 15.14 -27.30
N VAL A 214 12.11 14.78 -26.03
CA VAL A 214 11.37 13.71 -25.36
C VAL A 214 10.15 14.28 -24.65
N LYS A 215 8.97 13.82 -25.04
CA LYS A 215 7.70 14.28 -24.46
C LYS A 215 7.33 13.46 -23.22
N ALA A 216 7.84 13.89 -22.06
CA ALA A 216 7.62 13.26 -20.75
C ALA A 216 6.15 12.86 -20.44
N PRO A 217 5.12 13.70 -20.71
CA PRO A 217 3.73 13.36 -20.40
C PRO A 217 3.23 12.13 -21.16
N ILE A 218 3.70 11.93 -22.39
CA ILE A 218 3.30 10.79 -23.22
C ILE A 218 3.88 9.50 -22.63
N ILE A 219 5.17 9.50 -22.30
CA ILE A 219 5.82 8.33 -21.68
C ILE A 219 5.13 7.97 -20.37
N ARG A 220 4.84 8.96 -19.51
CA ARG A 220 4.10 8.74 -18.26
C ARG A 220 2.75 8.08 -18.51
N GLY A 221 1.97 8.62 -19.44
CA GLY A 221 0.67 8.09 -19.82
C GLY A 221 0.74 6.65 -20.33
N CYS A 222 1.70 6.36 -21.21
CA CYS A 222 1.96 5.02 -21.73
C CYS A 222 2.36 4.03 -20.62
N MET A 223 3.22 4.42 -19.68
CA MET A 223 3.61 3.55 -18.56
C MET A 223 2.43 3.25 -17.64
N LEU A 224 1.62 4.24 -17.29
CA LEU A 224 0.42 4.03 -16.48
C LEU A 224 -0.66 3.23 -17.23
N ALA A 225 -0.73 3.36 -18.55
CA ALA A 225 -1.56 2.51 -19.39
C ALA A 225 -1.13 1.04 -19.29
N LEU A 226 0.17 0.76 -19.49
CA LEU A 226 0.74 -0.57 -19.33
C LEU A 226 0.48 -1.15 -17.94
N LYS A 227 0.70 -0.35 -16.88
CA LYS A 227 0.42 -0.73 -15.50
C LYS A 227 -1.02 -1.22 -15.32
N GLY A 228 -2.00 -0.52 -15.90
CA GLY A 228 -3.40 -0.92 -15.78
C GLY A 228 -3.78 -2.11 -16.67
N MET A 229 -3.34 -2.09 -17.93
CA MET A 229 -3.70 -3.10 -18.93
C MET A 229 -3.18 -4.50 -18.58
N LEU A 230 -1.92 -4.59 -18.13
CA LEU A 230 -1.26 -5.89 -17.90
C LEU A 230 -1.83 -6.65 -16.70
N VAL A 231 -2.76 -6.07 -15.91
CA VAL A 231 -3.44 -6.75 -14.80
C VAL A 231 -4.35 -7.87 -15.31
N HIS A 232 -5.06 -7.65 -16.41
CA HIS A 232 -6.02 -8.60 -16.99
C HIS A 232 -5.66 -9.06 -18.40
N PHE A 233 -4.80 -8.31 -19.09
CA PHE A 233 -4.40 -8.59 -20.47
C PHE A 233 -2.90 -8.86 -20.51
N THR A 234 -2.52 -10.05 -20.03
CA THR A 234 -1.12 -10.44 -19.86
C THR A 234 -0.36 -10.50 -21.17
N ARG A 235 0.94 -10.21 -21.08
CA ARG A 235 1.91 -10.29 -22.16
C ARG A 235 3.16 -10.97 -21.63
N ASP A 236 3.01 -12.24 -21.30
CA ASP A 236 4.10 -13.00 -20.71
C ASP A 236 5.13 -13.45 -21.77
N TYR A 237 6.32 -13.77 -21.28
CA TYR A 237 7.45 -14.23 -22.10
C TYR A 237 7.14 -15.46 -22.97
N ASN A 238 6.31 -16.39 -22.49
CA ASN A 238 5.95 -17.63 -23.18
C ASN A 238 4.81 -17.42 -24.19
N GLU A 239 3.85 -16.55 -23.89
CA GLU A 239 2.67 -16.28 -24.73
C GLU A 239 2.95 -15.28 -25.86
N ASP A 240 3.68 -14.20 -25.56
CA ASP A 240 3.93 -13.10 -26.49
C ASP A 240 5.36 -12.54 -26.30
N PRO A 241 6.39 -13.30 -26.72
CA PRO A 241 7.78 -12.96 -26.47
C PRO A 241 8.20 -11.64 -27.11
N GLU A 242 7.64 -11.29 -28.28
CA GLU A 242 7.99 -10.06 -28.99
C GLU A 242 7.51 -8.82 -28.22
N ASN A 243 6.23 -8.76 -27.85
CA ASN A 243 5.72 -7.63 -27.09
C ASN A 243 6.27 -7.63 -25.66
N SER A 244 6.43 -8.79 -25.02
CA SER A 244 7.06 -8.90 -23.70
C SER A 244 8.47 -8.29 -23.71
N LYS A 245 9.29 -8.63 -24.71
CA LYS A 245 10.64 -8.07 -24.86
C LYS A 245 10.63 -6.56 -25.11
N ALA A 246 9.71 -6.09 -25.97
CA ALA A 246 9.57 -4.66 -26.24
C ALA A 246 9.20 -3.88 -24.96
N ILE A 247 8.18 -4.34 -24.23
CA ILE A 247 7.76 -3.74 -22.95
C ILE A 247 8.94 -3.74 -21.97
N TYR A 248 9.66 -4.86 -21.85
CA TYR A 248 10.85 -4.94 -21.00
C TYR A 248 11.92 -3.94 -21.35
N SER A 249 12.27 -3.83 -22.63
CA SER A 249 13.28 -2.87 -23.07
C SER A 249 12.90 -1.43 -22.72
N TYR A 250 11.63 -1.06 -22.91
CA TYR A 250 11.14 0.28 -22.60
C TYR A 250 11.06 0.55 -21.10
N VAL A 251 10.58 -0.41 -20.30
CA VAL A 251 10.57 -0.30 -18.83
C VAL A 251 11.99 -0.15 -18.31
N LYS A 252 12.93 -0.98 -18.78
CA LYS A 252 14.36 -0.87 -18.41
C LYS A 252 14.91 0.51 -18.76
N THR A 253 14.70 0.99 -19.98
CA THR A 253 15.16 2.33 -20.41
C THR A 253 14.57 3.44 -19.55
N VAL A 254 13.27 3.37 -19.24
CA VAL A 254 12.59 4.37 -18.41
C VAL A 254 13.07 4.32 -16.96
N CYS A 255 13.31 3.14 -16.39
CA CYS A 255 13.75 3.02 -15.00
C CYS A 255 15.22 3.41 -14.80
N THR A 256 16.03 3.51 -15.86
CA THR A 256 17.40 4.03 -15.75
C THR A 256 17.37 5.43 -15.15
N PHE A 257 18.01 5.58 -14.00
CA PHE A 257 18.06 6.80 -13.22
C PHE A 257 18.79 7.90 -13.99
N GLN A 258 18.22 9.10 -13.94
CA GLN A 258 18.81 10.31 -14.51
C GLN A 258 18.46 11.48 -13.58
N ASP A 259 19.43 12.34 -13.26
CA ASP A 259 19.22 13.44 -12.29
C ASP A 259 18.24 14.53 -12.78
N ASN A 260 17.78 14.46 -14.03
CA ASN A 260 16.85 15.43 -14.61
C ASN A 260 15.45 15.35 -13.98
N ILE A 261 15.08 16.39 -13.22
CA ILE A 261 13.79 16.53 -12.53
C ILE A 261 12.59 16.35 -13.48
N HIS A 262 12.65 16.85 -14.71
CA HIS A 262 11.54 16.77 -15.67
C HIS A 262 11.24 15.33 -16.11
N ARG A 263 12.18 14.40 -15.91
CA ARG A 263 12.03 12.99 -16.28
C ARG A 263 11.45 12.13 -15.16
N ARG A 264 11.57 12.55 -13.90
CA ARG A 264 11.22 11.74 -12.73
C ARG A 264 9.77 11.28 -12.69
N THR A 265 8.84 12.08 -13.23
CA THR A 265 7.41 11.74 -13.23
C THR A 265 7.10 10.50 -14.06
N PHE A 266 7.71 10.33 -15.23
CA PHE A 266 7.52 9.13 -16.05
C PHE A 266 8.42 7.96 -15.61
N GLN A 267 9.60 8.24 -15.03
CA GLN A 267 10.47 7.20 -14.48
C GLN A 267 9.82 6.48 -13.30
N ARG A 268 9.16 7.22 -12.41
CA ARG A 268 8.35 6.65 -11.33
C ARG A 268 7.21 5.78 -11.86
N ALA A 269 6.53 6.22 -12.92
CA ALA A 269 5.51 5.38 -13.57
C ALA A 269 6.11 4.08 -14.13
N GLY A 270 7.35 4.10 -14.65
CA GLY A 270 8.07 2.88 -15.05
C GLY A 270 8.39 1.96 -13.87
N LEU A 271 8.83 2.51 -12.73
CA LEU A 271 9.03 1.74 -11.50
C LEU A 271 7.73 1.09 -11.00
N GLU A 272 6.59 1.77 -11.15
CA GLU A 272 5.29 1.20 -10.81
C GLU A 272 4.91 0.03 -11.74
N VAL A 273 5.19 0.12 -13.04
CA VAL A 273 5.00 -1.00 -13.98
C VAL A 273 5.84 -2.19 -13.55
N LEU A 274 7.13 -1.96 -13.27
CA LEU A 274 8.05 -2.99 -12.81
C LEU A 274 7.52 -3.64 -11.52
N THR A 275 7.15 -2.83 -10.52
CA THR A 275 6.70 -3.30 -9.20
C THR A 275 5.49 -4.23 -9.31
N VAL A 276 4.54 -3.91 -10.19
CA VAL A 276 3.28 -4.67 -10.32
C VAL A 276 3.42 -5.87 -11.27
N HIS A 277 4.21 -5.74 -12.34
CA HIS A 277 4.22 -6.69 -13.46
C HIS A 277 5.55 -7.40 -13.70
N LEU A 278 6.50 -7.32 -12.75
CA LEU A 278 7.82 -7.97 -12.86
C LEU A 278 7.72 -9.45 -13.27
N ASP A 279 6.72 -10.18 -12.79
CA ASP A 279 6.52 -11.60 -13.11
C ASP A 279 6.38 -11.88 -14.60
N GLN A 280 5.65 -11.01 -15.33
CA GLN A 280 5.43 -11.15 -16.78
C GLN A 280 6.71 -10.88 -17.59
N MET A 281 7.70 -10.25 -16.96
CA MET A 281 8.94 -9.76 -17.57
C MET A 281 10.18 -10.45 -16.99
N TRP A 282 9.98 -11.40 -16.07
CA TRP A 282 11.05 -11.97 -15.26
C TRP A 282 12.11 -12.67 -16.10
N GLY A 283 11.71 -13.38 -17.16
CA GLY A 283 12.65 -14.06 -18.06
C GLY A 283 13.72 -13.12 -18.61
N TRP A 284 13.33 -11.92 -19.03
CA TRP A 284 14.26 -10.89 -19.49
C TRP A 284 14.99 -10.18 -18.34
N ALA A 285 14.28 -9.87 -17.25
CA ALA A 285 14.84 -9.17 -16.10
C ALA A 285 15.91 -9.98 -15.36
N LEU A 286 15.79 -11.32 -15.40
CA LEU A 286 16.72 -12.26 -14.80
C LEU A 286 18.12 -12.15 -15.41
N GLU A 287 18.24 -11.95 -16.73
CA GLU A 287 19.53 -11.75 -17.41
C GLU A 287 20.26 -10.50 -16.90
N ASP A 288 19.49 -9.49 -16.48
CA ASP A 288 19.96 -8.19 -16.05
C ASP A 288 19.91 -7.99 -14.52
N TYR A 289 19.77 -9.05 -13.72
CA TYR A 289 19.47 -8.93 -12.29
C TYR A 289 20.46 -8.05 -11.52
N ARG A 290 21.76 -8.14 -11.83
CA ARG A 290 22.80 -7.32 -11.18
C ARG A 290 22.62 -5.83 -11.47
N TRP A 291 22.24 -5.52 -12.70
CA TRP A 291 21.96 -4.14 -13.09
C TRP A 291 20.75 -3.63 -12.34
N TRP A 292 19.65 -4.41 -12.27
CA TRP A 292 18.45 -4.03 -11.53
C TRP A 292 18.70 -3.82 -10.04
N LEU A 293 19.43 -4.72 -9.38
CA LEU A 293 19.77 -4.57 -7.96
C LEU A 293 20.53 -3.25 -7.70
N LYS A 294 21.48 -2.91 -8.58
CA LYS A 294 22.22 -1.64 -8.49
C LYS A 294 21.31 -0.44 -8.77
N GLU A 295 20.57 -0.48 -9.87
CA GLU A 295 19.75 0.64 -10.33
C GLU A 295 18.63 1.00 -9.35
N LEU A 296 17.92 -0.01 -8.84
CA LEU A 296 16.84 0.19 -7.86
C LEU A 296 17.38 0.67 -6.51
N SER A 297 18.60 0.28 -6.13
CA SER A 297 19.27 0.82 -4.95
C SER A 297 19.58 2.32 -5.09
N VAL A 298 19.91 2.79 -6.30
CA VAL A 298 20.09 4.23 -6.58
C VAL A 298 18.79 4.99 -6.35
N TRP A 299 17.65 4.46 -6.80
CA TRP A 299 16.34 5.06 -6.56
C TRP A 299 15.94 5.05 -5.09
N ALA A 300 16.12 3.91 -4.41
CA ALA A 300 15.79 3.76 -3.00
C ALA A 300 16.64 4.66 -2.07
N GLY A 301 17.83 5.07 -2.52
CA GLY A 301 18.68 6.03 -1.81
C GLY A 301 18.31 7.51 -2.00
N ARG A 302 17.28 7.84 -2.81
CA ARG A 302 16.83 9.22 -3.02
C ARG A 302 15.92 9.70 -1.90
N GLN A 303 15.35 10.90 -2.05
CA GLN A 303 14.45 11.54 -1.08
C GLN A 303 13.06 11.74 -1.69
N GLY A 304 12.07 11.97 -0.82
CA GLY A 304 10.68 12.23 -1.25
C GLY A 304 10.06 11.08 -2.03
N GLU A 305 9.25 11.40 -3.03
CA GLU A 305 8.48 10.43 -3.82
C GLU A 305 9.34 9.42 -4.57
N ASP A 306 10.55 9.81 -5.00
CA ASP A 306 11.50 8.95 -5.71
C ASP A 306 11.97 7.80 -4.81
N ARG A 307 12.15 8.07 -3.51
CA ARG A 307 12.53 7.07 -2.51
C ARG A 307 11.46 6.00 -2.38
N TYR A 308 10.20 6.40 -2.24
CA TYR A 308 9.09 5.47 -2.02
C TYR A 308 8.93 4.53 -3.23
N ALA A 309 8.91 5.10 -4.45
CA ALA A 309 8.85 4.30 -5.67
C ALA A 309 10.07 3.35 -5.82
N GLY A 310 11.26 3.83 -5.48
CA GLY A 310 12.49 3.04 -5.51
C GLY A 310 12.49 1.88 -4.52
N VAL A 311 12.07 2.12 -3.27
CA VAL A 311 11.98 1.09 -2.22
C VAL A 311 10.95 0.02 -2.59
N ASP A 312 9.78 0.42 -3.09
CA ASP A 312 8.74 -0.54 -3.50
C ASP A 312 9.21 -1.42 -4.66
N ALA A 313 9.83 -0.82 -5.68
CA ALA A 313 10.37 -1.55 -6.82
C ALA A 313 11.54 -2.48 -6.41
N LEU A 314 12.46 -2.00 -5.58
CA LEU A 314 13.58 -2.80 -5.05
C LEU A 314 13.06 -4.01 -4.27
N ARG A 315 12.09 -3.80 -3.38
CA ARG A 315 11.49 -4.85 -2.57
C ARG A 315 10.76 -5.89 -3.43
N ALA A 316 10.00 -5.44 -4.45
CA ALA A 316 9.37 -6.35 -5.42
C ALA A 316 10.40 -7.18 -6.19
N PHE A 317 11.50 -6.56 -6.63
CA PHE A 317 12.57 -7.25 -7.34
C PHE A 317 13.26 -8.32 -6.50
N HIS A 318 13.66 -7.98 -5.27
CA HIS A 318 14.24 -8.95 -4.34
C HIS A 318 13.31 -10.11 -4.04
N ARG A 319 12.02 -9.84 -3.78
CA ARG A 319 11.02 -10.89 -3.56
C ARG A 319 10.92 -11.84 -4.75
N ARG A 320 11.01 -11.32 -5.97
CA ARG A 320 11.02 -12.16 -7.16
C ARG A 320 12.28 -13.01 -7.28
N CYS A 321 13.45 -12.45 -6.96
CA CYS A 321 14.69 -13.23 -6.86
C CYS A 321 14.55 -14.37 -5.85
N TRP A 322 13.97 -14.12 -4.67
CA TRP A 322 13.79 -15.16 -3.64
C TRP A 322 12.86 -16.27 -4.13
N ALA A 323 11.75 -15.91 -4.77
CA ALA A 323 10.82 -16.88 -5.36
C ALA A 323 11.49 -17.73 -6.45
N HIS A 324 12.28 -17.11 -7.34
CA HIS A 324 13.05 -17.79 -8.37
C HIS A 324 14.06 -18.77 -7.77
N LEU A 325 14.88 -18.32 -6.82
CA LEU A 325 15.89 -19.16 -6.16
C LEU A 325 15.28 -20.30 -5.33
N SER A 326 14.09 -20.09 -4.76
CA SER A 326 13.37 -21.15 -4.04
C SER A 326 12.97 -22.30 -4.96
N GLN A 327 12.63 -22.00 -6.22
CA GLN A 327 12.20 -22.96 -7.25
C GLN A 327 13.37 -23.53 -8.09
N SER A 328 14.59 -23.02 -7.92
CA SER A 328 15.76 -23.39 -8.72
C SER A 328 16.18 -24.86 -8.55
N THR A 329 16.69 -25.44 -9.64
CA THR A 329 17.31 -26.78 -9.74
C THR A 329 18.83 -26.75 -9.62
N GLU A 330 19.38 -25.84 -8.81
CA GLU A 330 20.83 -25.74 -8.50
C GLU A 330 21.77 -25.33 -9.65
N SER A 331 21.30 -24.51 -10.59
CA SER A 331 22.18 -24.02 -11.67
C SER A 331 23.36 -23.18 -11.12
N PRO A 332 24.53 -23.17 -11.78
CA PRO A 332 25.66 -22.34 -11.35
C PRO A 332 25.30 -20.83 -11.29
N ALA A 333 24.43 -20.37 -12.19
CA ALA A 333 23.95 -18.99 -12.21
C ALA A 333 23.09 -18.65 -10.99
N ASP A 334 22.23 -19.57 -10.56
CA ASP A 334 21.40 -19.39 -9.36
C ASP A 334 22.24 -19.42 -8.08
N LYS A 335 23.26 -20.28 -8.01
CA LYS A 335 24.23 -20.29 -6.90
C LYS A 335 24.95 -18.96 -6.79
N GLU A 336 25.38 -18.39 -7.93
CA GLU A 336 26.03 -17.10 -7.96
C GLU A 336 25.08 -15.96 -7.55
N MET A 337 23.85 -15.93 -8.04
CA MET A 337 22.85 -14.95 -7.61
C MET A 337 22.58 -15.03 -6.11
N ALA A 338 22.41 -16.24 -5.56
CA ALA A 338 22.19 -16.44 -4.13
C ALA A 338 23.35 -15.88 -3.30
N LYS A 339 24.61 -16.14 -3.70
CA LYS A 339 25.80 -15.59 -3.04
C LYS A 339 25.81 -14.07 -3.05
N VAL A 340 25.52 -13.45 -4.19
CA VAL A 340 25.47 -11.98 -4.33
C VAL A 340 24.44 -11.36 -3.37
N LEU A 341 23.24 -11.93 -3.30
CA LEU A 341 22.18 -11.43 -2.42
C LEU A 341 22.52 -11.62 -0.94
N LEU A 342 23.01 -12.79 -0.57
CA LEU A 342 23.34 -13.12 0.82
C LEU A 342 24.53 -12.31 1.34
N GLU A 343 25.54 -12.07 0.50
CA GLU A 343 26.66 -11.21 0.85
C GLU A 343 26.23 -9.73 0.98
N HIS A 344 25.34 -9.24 0.10
CA HIS A 344 24.74 -7.90 0.26
C HIS A 344 24.03 -7.77 1.61
N TYR A 345 23.17 -8.72 1.97
CA TYR A 345 22.46 -8.67 3.25
C TYR A 345 23.41 -8.71 4.43
N LYS A 346 24.43 -9.56 4.39
CA LYS A 346 25.47 -9.63 5.43
C LYS A 346 26.17 -8.27 5.59
N GLN A 347 26.52 -7.61 4.49
CA GLN A 347 27.12 -6.28 4.50
C GLN A 347 26.20 -5.23 5.12
N THR A 348 24.89 -5.27 4.83
CA THR A 348 23.90 -4.38 5.46
C THR A 348 23.95 -4.47 6.99
N PHE A 349 24.05 -5.67 7.58
CA PHE A 349 24.11 -5.83 9.04
C PHE A 349 25.44 -5.37 9.65
N THR A 350 26.54 -5.42 8.90
CA THR A 350 27.83 -4.88 9.35
C THR A 350 27.93 -3.36 9.24
N ASN A 351 27.02 -2.72 8.48
CA ASN A 351 27.03 -1.29 8.24
C ASN A 351 26.11 -0.57 9.26
N PRO A 352 26.66 0.18 10.24
CA PRO A 352 25.85 0.91 11.21
C PRO A 352 25.03 2.05 10.60
N ARG A 353 25.34 2.47 9.36
CA ARG A 353 24.64 3.51 8.61
C ARG A 353 23.68 2.95 7.56
N ALA A 354 23.38 1.65 7.60
CA ALA A 354 22.41 1.05 6.70
C ALA A 354 21.06 1.77 6.79
N ALA A 355 20.46 2.04 5.62
CA ALA A 355 19.14 2.64 5.58
C ALA A 355 18.10 1.67 6.16
N GLY A 356 17.10 2.20 6.87
CA GLY A 356 16.08 1.37 7.52
C GLY A 356 15.41 0.39 6.55
N TYR A 357 15.04 0.84 5.33
CA TYR A 357 14.41 -0.02 4.33
C TYR A 357 15.32 -1.18 3.88
N ASP A 358 16.63 -0.96 3.76
CA ASP A 358 17.61 -1.96 3.32
C ASP A 358 17.81 -2.99 4.44
N LEU A 359 17.85 -2.54 5.70
CA LEU A 359 17.84 -3.44 6.86
C LEU A 359 16.59 -4.32 6.87
N GLN A 360 15.39 -3.74 6.67
CA GLN A 360 14.16 -4.53 6.59
C GLN A 360 14.22 -5.57 5.46
N LEU A 361 14.72 -5.16 4.30
CA LEU A 361 14.85 -6.02 3.13
C LEU A 361 15.83 -7.18 3.37
N SER A 362 16.95 -6.90 4.04
CA SER A 362 17.97 -7.89 4.40
C SER A 362 17.45 -8.90 5.44
N VAL A 363 16.62 -8.46 6.38
CA VAL A 363 15.93 -9.37 7.33
C VAL A 363 14.97 -10.30 6.59
N GLU A 364 14.08 -9.76 5.76
CA GLU A 364 13.14 -10.54 4.95
C GLU A 364 13.91 -11.51 4.02
N GLY A 365 15.00 -11.04 3.41
CA GLY A 365 15.84 -11.80 2.47
C GLY A 365 16.57 -12.97 3.11
N PHE A 366 17.15 -12.81 4.30
CA PHE A 366 17.75 -13.93 5.03
C PHE A 366 16.73 -15.00 5.41
N GLY A 367 15.54 -14.61 5.84
CA GLY A 367 14.46 -15.55 6.14
C GLY A 367 14.01 -16.31 4.89
N ALA A 368 13.79 -15.60 3.79
CA ALA A 368 13.33 -16.19 2.54
C ALA A 368 14.37 -17.10 1.87
N LEU A 369 15.66 -16.76 1.97
CA LEU A 369 16.75 -17.51 1.37
C LEU A 369 17.41 -18.52 2.32
N ALA A 370 16.90 -18.74 3.53
CA ALA A 370 17.49 -19.69 4.48
C ALA A 370 17.59 -21.10 3.88
N SER A 371 16.50 -21.61 3.31
CA SER A 371 16.46 -22.92 2.63
C SER A 371 17.36 -22.97 1.39
N VAL A 372 17.45 -21.86 0.67
CA VAL A 372 18.31 -21.71 -0.50
C VAL A 372 19.78 -21.76 -0.08
N ALA A 373 20.17 -21.10 1.01
CA ALA A 373 21.53 -21.13 1.54
C ALA A 373 21.92 -22.55 1.98
N SER A 374 21.04 -23.23 2.72
CA SER A 374 21.23 -24.62 3.17
C SER A 374 21.45 -25.58 1.98
N ARG A 375 20.63 -25.46 0.93
CA ARG A 375 20.67 -26.34 -0.25
C ARG A 375 21.77 -26.00 -1.26
N LEU A 376 21.86 -24.73 -1.69
CA LEU A 376 22.70 -24.30 -2.82
C LEU A 376 24.13 -23.98 -2.42
N ILE A 377 24.33 -23.44 -1.22
CA ILE A 377 25.64 -23.02 -0.70
C ILE A 377 26.23 -24.11 0.19
N GLN A 378 25.38 -24.91 0.86
CA GLN A 378 25.77 -26.01 1.75
C GLN A 378 26.65 -25.55 2.92
N ASP A 379 26.42 -24.33 3.40
CA ASP A 379 27.15 -23.74 4.52
C ASP A 379 26.22 -23.61 5.74
N GLN A 380 26.31 -24.58 6.65
CA GLN A 380 25.52 -24.60 7.88
C GLN A 380 25.98 -23.55 8.91
N ASP A 381 27.27 -23.17 8.86
CA ASP A 381 27.81 -22.11 9.72
C ASP A 381 27.23 -20.76 9.32
N PHE A 382 26.99 -20.57 8.02
CA PHE A 382 26.34 -19.37 7.50
C PHE A 382 24.89 -19.24 7.99
N VAL A 383 24.10 -20.32 7.99
CA VAL A 383 22.70 -20.30 8.52
C VAL A 383 22.68 -19.95 10.00
N THR A 384 23.60 -20.53 10.78
CA THR A 384 23.75 -20.23 12.21
C THR A 384 24.18 -18.78 12.43
N LEU A 385 25.09 -18.27 11.61
CA LEU A 385 25.54 -16.87 11.65
C LEU A 385 24.38 -15.90 11.34
N MET A 386 23.57 -16.20 10.31
CA MET A 386 22.40 -15.38 9.96
C MET A 386 21.42 -15.26 11.13
N PHE A 387 21.07 -16.39 11.76
CA PHE A 387 20.18 -16.40 12.92
C PHE A 387 20.73 -15.51 14.04
N ARG A 388 22.01 -15.65 14.37
CA ARG A 388 22.66 -14.87 15.44
C ARG A 388 22.66 -13.38 15.14
N ILE A 389 22.99 -12.98 13.90
CA ILE A 389 23.01 -11.59 13.47
C ILE A 389 21.61 -10.96 13.60
N ILE A 390 20.58 -11.64 13.10
CA ILE A 390 19.20 -11.14 13.16
C ILE A 390 18.73 -11.05 14.61
N LEU A 391 18.99 -12.08 15.43
CA LEU A 391 18.56 -12.12 16.82
C LEU A 391 19.21 -10.98 17.63
N GLN A 392 20.54 -10.83 17.51
CA GLN A 392 21.26 -9.77 18.21
C GLN A 392 20.75 -8.38 17.79
N ARG A 393 20.42 -8.21 16.50
CA ARG A 393 19.87 -6.95 16.00
C ARG A 393 18.47 -6.70 16.55
N ALA A 394 17.58 -7.69 16.52
CA ALA A 394 16.22 -7.58 17.07
C ALA A 394 16.24 -7.20 18.55
N GLN A 395 17.12 -7.82 19.35
CA GLN A 395 17.31 -7.48 20.76
C GLN A 395 17.84 -6.06 20.94
N THR A 396 18.83 -5.66 20.14
CA THR A 396 19.44 -4.32 20.22
C THR A 396 18.44 -3.22 19.89
N ASP A 397 17.72 -3.37 18.78
CA ASP A 397 16.75 -2.37 18.34
C ASP A 397 15.64 -2.23 19.37
N TYR A 398 15.16 -3.34 19.95
CA TYR A 398 14.08 -3.31 20.92
C TYR A 398 14.47 -2.84 22.34
N THR A 399 15.73 -3.06 22.73
CA THR A 399 16.22 -2.66 24.07
C THR A 399 16.65 -1.19 24.09
N LYS A 400 17.09 -0.63 22.94
CA LYS A 400 17.74 0.68 22.88
C LYS A 400 16.91 1.78 22.22
N SER A 401 15.90 1.45 21.43
CA SER A 401 15.11 2.46 20.71
C SER A 401 13.92 2.91 21.56
N GLU A 402 13.75 4.22 21.73
CA GLU A 402 12.52 4.82 22.29
C GLU A 402 11.35 4.65 21.30
N ASP A 403 11.63 4.66 19.99
CA ASP A 403 10.68 4.39 18.90
C ASP A 403 10.78 2.93 18.43
N ASN A 404 10.28 2.01 19.24
CA ASN A 404 10.26 0.58 18.90
C ASN A 404 9.18 0.26 17.86
N SER A 405 9.58 0.04 16.60
CA SER A 405 8.64 -0.39 15.55
C SER A 405 8.21 -1.84 15.76
N THR A 406 7.00 -2.04 16.28
CA THR A 406 6.34 -3.35 16.43
C THR A 406 6.22 -4.10 15.10
N GLU A 407 6.03 -3.40 13.98
CA GLU A 407 6.05 -4.00 12.63
C GLU A 407 7.40 -4.66 12.35
N GLN A 408 8.50 -3.97 12.68
CA GLN A 408 9.85 -4.48 12.44
C GLN A 408 10.17 -5.68 13.31
N LEU A 409 9.72 -5.70 14.57
CA LEU A 409 9.83 -6.88 15.43
C LEU A 409 9.12 -8.10 14.83
N GLY A 410 7.93 -7.92 14.25
CA GLY A 410 7.22 -8.97 13.51
C GLY A 410 8.07 -9.56 12.37
N LYS A 411 8.72 -8.72 11.58
CA LYS A 411 9.60 -9.16 10.48
C LYS A 411 10.84 -9.91 10.97
N TYR A 412 11.46 -9.46 12.06
CA TYR A 412 12.57 -10.19 12.68
C TYR A 412 12.13 -11.59 13.12
N LEU A 413 10.98 -11.68 13.80
CA LEU A 413 10.47 -12.95 14.31
C LEU A 413 10.14 -13.92 13.17
N GLU A 414 9.46 -13.43 12.12
CA GLU A 414 9.15 -14.24 10.94
C GLU A 414 10.42 -14.76 10.26
N SER A 415 11.42 -13.90 10.06
CA SER A 415 12.70 -14.27 9.46
C SER A 415 13.46 -15.32 10.30
N LEU A 416 13.56 -15.11 11.62
CA LEU A 416 14.19 -16.08 12.53
C LEU A 416 13.48 -17.43 12.50
N SER A 417 12.15 -17.43 12.48
CA SER A 417 11.36 -18.67 12.40
C SER A 417 11.57 -19.43 11.09
N ASN A 418 11.73 -18.72 9.97
CA ASN A 418 12.07 -19.33 8.68
C ASN A 418 13.46 -19.96 8.72
N ILE A 419 14.45 -19.28 9.32
CA ILE A 419 15.82 -19.81 9.48
C ILE A 419 15.82 -21.06 10.37
N CYS A 420 15.02 -21.07 11.44
CA CYS A 420 14.89 -22.21 12.35
C CYS A 420 14.49 -23.53 11.67
N ARG A 421 13.77 -23.47 10.55
CA ARG A 421 13.39 -24.66 9.78
C ARG A 421 14.56 -25.39 9.14
N GLU A 422 15.67 -24.70 8.94
CA GLU A 422 16.87 -25.25 8.32
C GLU A 422 17.85 -25.84 9.34
N PHE A 423 17.60 -25.64 10.64
CA PHE A 423 18.39 -26.26 11.69
C PHE A 423 18.00 -27.72 11.90
N LYS A 424 19.01 -28.58 12.04
CA LYS A 424 18.81 -29.98 12.47
C LYS A 424 18.21 -30.07 13.87
N THR A 425 18.69 -29.24 14.78
CA THR A 425 18.23 -29.17 16.17
C THR A 425 18.28 -27.74 16.67
N ILE A 426 17.18 -27.25 17.24
CA ILE A 426 17.12 -25.94 17.89
C ILE A 426 17.54 -26.10 19.34
N ASN A 427 18.53 -25.31 19.78
CA ASN A 427 18.99 -25.35 21.16
C ASN A 427 18.06 -24.54 22.10
N THR A 428 18.22 -24.73 23.40
CA THR A 428 17.36 -24.08 24.41
C THR A 428 17.47 -22.56 24.37
N ASP A 429 18.66 -21.99 24.16
CA ASP A 429 18.86 -20.53 24.14
C ASP A 429 18.17 -19.87 22.95
N GLN A 430 18.26 -20.47 21.76
CA GLN A 430 17.56 -20.03 20.56
C GLN A 430 16.04 -20.06 20.76
N LEU A 431 15.53 -21.13 21.38
CA LEU A 431 14.10 -21.28 21.68
C LEU A 431 13.61 -20.22 22.66
N VAL A 432 14.34 -19.99 23.76
CA VAL A 432 14.01 -18.98 24.77
C VAL A 432 14.04 -17.57 24.19
N ALA A 433 15.01 -17.28 23.33
CA ALA A 433 15.11 -16.00 22.64
C ALA A 433 13.89 -15.75 21.72
N LEU A 434 13.47 -16.75 20.95
CA LEU A 434 12.25 -16.66 20.13
C LEU A 434 11.00 -16.45 20.98
N GLN A 435 10.86 -17.17 22.09
CA GLN A 435 9.74 -16.98 23.02
C GLN A 435 9.74 -15.57 23.61
N GLN A 436 10.90 -15.00 23.94
CA GLN A 436 11.00 -13.63 24.45
C GLN A 436 10.54 -12.61 23.40
N LEU A 437 11.03 -12.69 22.16
CA LEU A 437 10.60 -11.80 21.08
C LEU A 437 9.10 -11.96 20.77
N THR A 438 8.57 -13.18 20.81
CA THR A 438 7.15 -13.46 20.58
C THR A 438 6.27 -12.83 21.67
N ARG A 439 6.65 -13.01 22.95
CA ARG A 439 5.95 -12.40 24.08
C ARG A 439 5.94 -10.87 23.99
N LEU A 440 7.08 -10.30 23.62
CA LEU A 440 7.24 -8.87 23.44
C LEU A 440 6.37 -8.33 22.30
N LEU A 441 6.29 -9.05 21.19
CA LEU A 441 5.43 -8.71 20.06
C LEU A 441 3.95 -8.74 20.45
N MET A 442 3.53 -9.75 21.21
CA MET A 442 2.15 -9.84 21.72
C MET A 442 1.83 -8.69 22.68
N ALA A 443 2.74 -8.35 23.59
CA ALA A 443 2.51 -7.29 24.56
C ALA A 443 2.33 -5.90 23.92
N ASN A 444 2.99 -5.65 22.79
CA ASN A 444 2.94 -4.36 22.09
C ASN A 444 1.86 -4.28 20.99
N TYR A 445 1.15 -5.38 20.74
CA TYR A 445 0.04 -5.43 19.79
C TYR A 445 -1.01 -4.31 19.96
N PRO A 446 -1.57 -4.04 21.16
CA PRO A 446 -2.67 -3.10 21.31
C PRO A 446 -2.27 -1.64 21.03
N HIS A 447 -0.98 -1.32 21.10
CA HIS A 447 -0.46 0.03 20.87
C HIS A 447 -0.22 0.35 19.38
N THR A 448 -0.69 -0.51 18.48
CA THR A 448 -0.48 -0.37 17.03
C THR A 448 -1.78 -0.15 16.27
N ASN A 449 -1.69 0.51 15.11
CA ASN A 449 -2.84 0.71 14.23
C ASN A 449 -3.34 -0.61 13.59
N ASN A 450 -4.57 -0.61 13.09
CA ASN A 450 -5.21 -1.80 12.51
C ASN A 450 -4.40 -2.49 11.40
N ARG A 451 -3.67 -1.71 10.58
CA ARG A 451 -2.82 -2.27 9.52
C ARG A 451 -1.65 -3.05 10.10
N THR A 452 -0.94 -2.46 11.06
CA THR A 452 0.18 -3.09 11.76
C THR A 452 -0.29 -4.29 12.58
N GLN A 453 -1.44 -4.19 13.25
CA GLN A 453 -2.04 -5.32 13.96
C GLN A 453 -2.26 -6.54 13.06
N SER A 454 -2.78 -6.35 11.84
CA SER A 454 -2.92 -7.46 10.88
C SER A 454 -1.58 -8.09 10.51
N MET A 455 -0.52 -7.29 10.40
CA MET A 455 0.84 -7.80 10.11
C MET A 455 1.42 -8.58 11.29
N VAL A 456 1.20 -8.10 12.53
CA VAL A 456 1.64 -8.78 13.76
C VAL A 456 0.99 -10.16 13.87
N VAL A 457 -0.32 -10.25 13.65
CA VAL A 457 -1.04 -11.54 13.64
C VAL A 457 -0.46 -12.47 12.59
N SER A 458 -0.18 -11.97 11.38
CA SER A 458 0.45 -12.76 10.32
C SER A 458 1.83 -13.29 10.75
N ALA A 459 2.69 -12.44 11.32
CA ALA A 459 4.03 -12.83 11.76
C ALA A 459 3.99 -13.90 12.87
N LEU A 460 3.08 -13.77 13.83
CA LEU A 460 2.88 -14.77 14.89
C LEU A 460 2.39 -16.10 14.32
N CYS A 461 1.41 -16.07 13.41
CA CYS A 461 0.92 -17.25 12.71
C CYS A 461 2.03 -17.93 11.89
N THR A 462 2.84 -17.17 11.14
CA THR A 462 4.00 -17.72 10.41
C THR A 462 4.97 -18.40 11.38
N THR A 463 5.27 -17.75 12.50
CA THR A 463 6.20 -18.25 13.51
C THR A 463 5.72 -19.57 14.11
N ILE A 464 4.46 -19.64 14.55
CA ILE A 464 3.87 -20.86 15.11
C ILE A 464 3.87 -22.00 14.08
N LEU A 465 3.51 -21.71 12.82
CA LEU A 465 3.55 -22.70 11.74
C LEU A 465 4.97 -23.22 11.51
N ASN A 466 5.97 -22.34 11.44
CA ASN A 466 7.36 -22.73 11.26
C ASN A 466 7.88 -23.58 12.44
N MET A 467 7.58 -23.17 13.68
CA MET A 467 7.97 -23.95 14.87
C MET A 467 7.30 -25.32 14.93
N SER A 468 6.08 -25.46 14.39
CA SER A 468 5.39 -26.76 14.30
C SER A 468 6.03 -27.73 13.30
N LEU A 469 6.77 -27.19 12.31
CA LEU A 469 7.46 -27.96 11.29
C LEU A 469 8.89 -28.34 11.70
N CYS A 470 9.41 -27.78 12.79
CA CYS A 470 10.71 -28.16 13.35
C CYS A 470 10.61 -29.49 14.11
N GLU A 471 11.66 -30.31 14.04
CA GLU A 471 11.72 -31.62 14.69
C GLU A 471 11.76 -31.51 16.24
N GLY A 472 11.23 -32.52 16.96
CA GLY A 472 11.53 -32.71 18.39
C GLY A 472 10.56 -32.10 19.43
N GLN A 473 9.24 -32.16 19.24
CA GLN A 473 8.23 -31.62 20.17
C GLN A 473 8.44 -30.14 20.56
N LEU A 474 9.09 -29.37 19.67
CA LEU A 474 9.43 -27.97 19.94
C LEU A 474 8.19 -27.07 20.04
N LEU A 475 7.10 -27.43 19.36
CA LEU A 475 5.86 -26.66 19.39
C LEU A 475 5.31 -26.51 20.81
N ASP A 476 5.24 -27.59 21.58
CA ASP A 476 4.69 -27.54 22.95
C ASP A 476 5.58 -26.71 23.87
N ARG A 477 6.90 -26.90 23.76
CA ARG A 477 7.90 -26.13 24.50
C ARG A 477 7.85 -24.65 24.13
N PHE A 478 7.63 -24.33 22.86
CA PHE A 478 7.50 -22.97 22.35
C PHE A 478 6.20 -22.29 22.81
N LEU A 479 5.05 -22.95 22.60
CA LEU A 479 3.73 -22.38 22.81
C LEU A 479 3.44 -22.08 24.27
N TYR A 480 3.71 -23.01 25.19
CA TYR A 480 3.24 -22.87 26.56
C TYR A 480 3.71 -21.57 27.26
N PRO A 481 5.01 -21.19 27.24
CA PRO A 481 5.44 -19.93 27.84
C PRO A 481 4.89 -18.68 27.13
N VAL A 482 4.69 -18.77 25.81
CA VAL A 482 4.16 -17.67 25.00
C VAL A 482 2.68 -17.44 25.31
N ILE A 483 1.87 -18.50 25.32
CA ILE A 483 0.44 -18.43 25.60
C ILE A 483 0.19 -18.02 27.06
N TYR A 484 0.90 -18.62 28.01
CA TYR A 484 0.78 -18.29 29.43
C TYR A 484 1.03 -16.79 29.69
N GLN A 485 2.13 -16.26 29.15
CA GLN A 485 2.47 -14.84 29.29
C GLN A 485 1.54 -13.93 28.48
N GLY A 486 1.10 -14.36 27.30
CA GLY A 486 0.12 -13.61 26.50
C GLY A 486 -1.20 -13.44 27.25
N ILE A 487 -1.69 -14.48 27.94
CA ILE A 487 -2.89 -14.41 28.76
C ILE A 487 -2.66 -13.45 29.94
N LEU A 488 -1.55 -13.58 30.66
CA LEU A 488 -1.23 -12.68 31.78
C LEU A 488 -1.21 -11.21 31.35
N VAL A 489 -0.61 -10.91 30.19
CA VAL A 489 -0.59 -9.54 29.66
C VAL A 489 -1.99 -9.07 29.24
N SER A 490 -2.81 -9.95 28.66
CA SER A 490 -4.18 -9.61 28.24
C SER A 490 -5.11 -9.38 29.43
N CYS A 491 -5.01 -10.23 30.46
CA CYS A 491 -5.83 -10.18 31.67
C CYS A 491 -5.34 -9.14 32.70
N GLY A 492 -4.07 -8.73 32.62
CA GLY A 492 -3.50 -7.70 33.48
C GLY A 492 -3.81 -6.26 33.05
N GLN A 493 -4.58 -6.08 31.97
CA GLN A 493 -5.02 -4.75 31.51
C GLN A 493 -6.22 -4.24 32.31
N CYS A 494 -6.48 -2.94 32.17
CA CYS A 494 -7.63 -2.28 32.79
C CYS A 494 -8.96 -2.90 32.32
N LEU A 495 -9.95 -2.93 33.22
CA LEU A 495 -11.31 -3.37 32.91
C LEU A 495 -11.98 -2.37 31.95
N ALA A 496 -12.88 -2.85 31.10
CA ALA A 496 -13.54 -2.02 30.10
C ALA A 496 -14.30 -0.83 30.73
N GLU A 497 -15.01 -1.10 31.83
CA GLU A 497 -15.78 -0.08 32.56
C GLU A 497 -14.89 1.02 33.15
N GLU A 498 -13.72 0.63 33.69
CA GLU A 498 -12.77 1.59 34.25
C GLU A 498 -12.07 2.40 33.14
N ALA A 499 -11.80 1.78 31.99
CA ALA A 499 -11.26 2.46 30.82
C ALA A 499 -12.26 3.45 30.21
N GLU A 500 -13.55 3.13 30.18
CA GLU A 500 -14.62 4.05 29.76
C GLU A 500 -14.69 5.26 30.69
N LEU A 501 -14.69 5.05 32.00
CA LEU A 501 -14.70 6.12 32.99
C LEU A 501 -13.47 7.05 32.83
N ARG A 502 -12.28 6.49 32.63
CA ARG A 502 -11.05 7.27 32.39
C ARG A 502 -11.14 8.04 31.08
N ARG A 503 -11.65 7.43 30.01
CA ARG A 503 -11.85 8.11 28.72
C ARG A 503 -12.80 9.31 28.86
N GLU A 504 -13.88 9.18 29.64
CA GLU A 504 -14.81 10.28 29.89
C GLU A 504 -14.19 11.43 30.71
N LEU A 505 -13.34 11.09 31.69
CA LEU A 505 -12.73 12.05 32.60
C LEU A 505 -11.49 12.75 32.02
N THR A 506 -10.63 12.05 31.29
CA THR A 506 -9.33 12.55 30.81
C THR A 506 -9.20 12.61 29.29
N GLY A 507 -10.08 11.93 28.55
CA GLY A 507 -9.98 11.79 27.09
C GLY A 507 -8.91 10.79 26.63
N GLU A 508 -8.23 10.09 27.54
CA GLU A 508 -7.15 9.15 27.20
C GLU A 508 -7.69 7.77 26.79
N GLU A 509 -7.18 7.20 25.70
CA GLU A 509 -7.45 5.81 25.33
C GLU A 509 -6.61 4.85 26.18
N VAL A 510 -7.28 4.08 27.04
CA VAL A 510 -6.65 3.04 27.87
C VAL A 510 -6.77 1.70 27.17
N VAL A 511 -5.67 0.93 27.14
CA VAL A 511 -5.67 -0.44 26.62
C VAL A 511 -6.43 -1.36 27.58
N THR A 512 -7.30 -2.19 27.02
CA THR A 512 -8.10 -3.19 27.74
C THR A 512 -7.89 -4.57 27.14
N TYR A 513 -8.47 -5.60 27.78
CA TYR A 513 -8.50 -6.95 27.23
C TYR A 513 -9.17 -7.02 25.85
N GLN A 514 -10.10 -6.10 25.52
CA GLN A 514 -10.81 -6.09 24.24
C GLN A 514 -9.86 -5.85 23.06
N ASN A 515 -8.82 -5.05 23.27
CA ASN A 515 -7.80 -4.78 22.25
C ASN A 515 -7.01 -6.04 21.87
N PHE A 516 -7.02 -7.10 22.68
CA PHE A 516 -6.35 -8.37 22.39
C PHE A 516 -7.28 -9.41 21.74
N LEU A 517 -8.60 -9.18 21.68
CA LEU A 517 -9.53 -10.18 21.13
C LEU A 517 -9.27 -10.50 19.66
N SER A 518 -8.93 -9.49 18.85
CA SER A 518 -8.56 -9.66 17.44
C SER A 518 -7.26 -10.46 17.27
N LEU A 519 -6.30 -10.30 18.18
CA LEU A 519 -5.08 -11.09 18.24
C LEU A 519 -5.40 -12.56 18.48
N TRP A 520 -6.11 -12.86 19.56
CA TRP A 520 -6.47 -14.24 19.93
C TRP A 520 -7.32 -14.91 18.86
N THR A 521 -8.35 -14.22 18.36
CA THR A 521 -9.18 -14.70 17.25
C THR A 521 -8.32 -15.03 16.04
N GLY A 522 -7.35 -14.18 15.72
CA GLY A 522 -6.43 -14.42 14.60
C GLY A 522 -5.54 -15.65 14.77
N LEU A 523 -5.05 -15.91 15.99
CA LEU A 523 -4.25 -17.09 16.31
C LEU A 523 -5.08 -18.38 16.27
N PHE A 524 -6.30 -18.39 16.82
CA PHE A 524 -7.17 -19.57 16.79
C PHE A 524 -7.70 -19.86 15.38
N ASN A 525 -7.93 -18.83 14.56
CA ASN A 525 -8.32 -19.00 13.17
C ASN A 525 -7.23 -19.63 12.28
N LEU A 526 -5.99 -19.76 12.78
CA LEU A 526 -4.92 -20.48 12.08
C LEU A 526 -5.31 -21.93 11.70
N GLY A 527 -6.17 -22.55 12.52
CA GLY A 527 -6.68 -23.91 12.31
C GLY A 527 -7.62 -24.06 11.11
N TYR A 528 -8.32 -22.99 10.73
CA TYR A 528 -9.43 -23.02 9.78
C TYR A 528 -9.17 -22.18 8.53
N GLU A 529 -8.52 -21.03 8.69
CA GLU A 529 -8.27 -20.08 7.63
C GLU A 529 -6.83 -20.18 7.13
N ASN A 530 -6.66 -20.13 5.80
CA ASN A 530 -5.34 -20.05 5.18
C ASN A 530 -4.83 -18.59 5.17
N ARG A 531 -4.69 -18.00 6.37
CA ARG A 531 -4.21 -16.62 6.54
C ARG A 531 -2.78 -16.41 6.02
N VAL A 532 -1.93 -17.42 6.17
CA VAL A 532 -0.51 -17.38 5.83
C VAL A 532 -0.14 -18.62 5.02
N LYS A 533 0.61 -18.44 3.93
CA LYS A 533 1.13 -19.55 3.12
C LYS A 533 2.55 -19.92 3.58
N VAL A 534 2.67 -21.00 4.34
CA VAL A 534 3.96 -21.59 4.73
C VAL A 534 4.14 -22.93 4.00
N SER A 535 5.29 -23.12 3.35
CA SER A 535 5.61 -24.37 2.65
C SER A 535 5.65 -25.55 3.64
N GLY A 536 4.90 -26.61 3.37
CA GLY A 536 4.76 -27.78 4.25
C GLY A 536 3.57 -27.73 5.23
N ALA A 537 2.86 -26.59 5.32
CA ALA A 537 1.70 -26.47 6.20
C ALA A 537 0.44 -27.12 5.61
N THR A 538 0.13 -28.35 6.04
CA THR A 538 -1.08 -29.08 5.63
C THR A 538 -2.30 -28.68 6.47
N PRO A 539 -3.53 -28.86 5.96
CA PRO A 539 -4.75 -28.65 6.76
C PRO A 539 -4.81 -29.49 8.04
N SER A 540 -4.22 -30.70 8.02
CA SER A 540 -4.13 -31.55 9.22
C SER A 540 -3.18 -30.97 10.26
N LEU A 541 -2.02 -30.44 9.85
CA LEU A 541 -1.09 -29.75 10.74
C LEU A 541 -1.74 -28.52 11.39
N ARG A 542 -2.50 -27.73 10.61
CA ARG A 542 -3.25 -26.58 11.14
C ARG A 542 -4.26 -26.97 12.21
N ARG A 543 -5.01 -28.05 12.01
CA ARG A 543 -5.92 -28.59 13.03
C ARG A 543 -5.17 -29.09 14.27
N HIS A 544 -4.00 -29.71 14.09
CA HIS A 544 -3.15 -30.11 15.21
C HIS A 544 -2.69 -28.91 16.03
N ILE A 545 -2.22 -27.84 15.38
CA ILE A 545 -1.81 -26.59 16.05
C ILE A 545 -2.99 -25.97 16.81
N PHE A 546 -4.19 -25.96 16.22
CA PHE A 546 -5.38 -25.48 16.91
C PHE A 546 -5.65 -26.25 18.21
N GLY A 547 -5.59 -27.59 18.17
CA GLY A 547 -5.71 -28.42 19.37
C GLY A 547 -4.65 -28.06 20.41
N LYS A 548 -3.39 -27.91 20.00
CA LYS A 548 -2.29 -27.52 20.91
C LYS A 548 -2.44 -26.12 21.50
N LEU A 549 -2.90 -25.15 20.72
CA LEU A 549 -3.19 -23.79 21.21
C LEU A 549 -4.31 -23.82 22.25
N HIS A 550 -5.37 -24.60 21.99
CA HIS A 550 -6.46 -24.78 22.94
C HIS A 550 -5.99 -25.46 24.24
N ASP A 551 -5.22 -26.54 24.14
CA ASP A 551 -4.68 -27.23 25.31
C ASP A 551 -3.78 -26.32 26.16
N CYS A 552 -2.91 -25.53 25.50
CA CYS A 552 -2.07 -24.55 26.17
C CYS A 552 -2.92 -23.46 26.84
N LEU A 553 -3.95 -22.94 26.16
CA LEU A 553 -4.85 -21.93 26.72
C LEU A 553 -5.51 -22.43 28.01
N ILE A 554 -6.15 -23.60 27.96
CA ILE A 554 -6.85 -24.18 29.13
C ILE A 554 -5.87 -24.43 30.26
N LYS A 555 -4.71 -25.04 29.96
CA LYS A 555 -3.69 -25.30 30.97
C LYS A 555 -3.19 -24.01 31.62
N SER A 556 -2.93 -22.98 30.84
CA SER A 556 -2.47 -21.68 31.35
C SER A 556 -3.53 -21.00 32.22
N LEU A 557 -4.80 -21.01 31.80
CA LEU A 557 -5.90 -20.44 32.60
C LEU A 557 -6.06 -21.16 33.94
N MET A 558 -6.06 -22.49 33.95
CA MET A 558 -6.15 -23.28 35.18
C MET A 558 -5.00 -22.99 36.15
N GLU A 559 -3.79 -22.82 35.63
CA GLU A 559 -2.62 -22.48 36.44
C GLU A 559 -2.64 -21.04 36.96
N ILE A 560 -3.17 -20.09 36.18
CA ILE A 560 -3.34 -18.71 36.65
C ILE A 560 -4.37 -18.68 37.77
N ILE A 561 -5.54 -19.29 37.56
CA ILE A 561 -6.63 -19.33 38.54
C ILE A 561 -6.18 -19.99 39.85
N SER A 562 -5.40 -21.07 39.79
CA SER A 562 -4.92 -21.75 41.00
C SER A 562 -3.89 -20.96 41.81
N LYS A 563 -3.30 -19.91 41.22
CA LYS A 563 -2.32 -19.02 41.87
C LYS A 563 -2.90 -17.68 42.29
N LEU A 564 -4.13 -17.36 41.91
CA LEU A 564 -4.78 -16.12 42.32
C LEU A 564 -5.23 -16.24 43.78
N ASP A 565 -4.82 -15.27 44.58
CA ASP A 565 -5.32 -15.10 45.94
C ASP A 565 -6.68 -14.39 45.88
N VAL A 566 -7.75 -15.17 45.91
CA VAL A 566 -9.14 -14.67 45.85
C VAL A 566 -9.80 -14.76 47.23
N GLU A 567 -9.02 -14.86 48.31
CA GLU A 567 -9.57 -14.83 49.66
C GLU A 567 -10.16 -13.46 49.96
N TYR A 568 -11.46 -13.44 50.25
CA TYR A 568 -12.14 -12.22 50.66
C TYR A 568 -11.90 -11.98 52.16
N GLN A 569 -11.21 -10.91 52.50
CA GLN A 569 -11.10 -10.44 53.87
C GLN A 569 -12.30 -9.55 54.20
N LYS A 570 -13.11 -9.98 55.17
CA LYS A 570 -14.19 -9.17 55.72
C LYS A 570 -13.57 -7.98 56.44
N GLN A 571 -13.67 -6.79 55.87
CA GLN A 571 -13.28 -5.57 56.56
C GLN A 571 -14.24 -5.34 57.73
N ASN A 572 -13.73 -5.38 58.96
CA ASN A 572 -14.48 -4.95 60.14
C ASN A 572 -14.66 -3.44 60.05
N THR A 573 -15.90 -3.01 59.86
CA THR A 573 -16.28 -1.60 59.65
C THR A 573 -15.89 -0.71 60.84
N GLU A 574 -15.66 -1.30 62.02
CA GLU A 574 -15.20 -0.61 63.24
C GLU A 574 -13.74 -0.07 63.15
N GLU A 575 -12.87 -0.66 62.33
CA GLU A 575 -11.48 -0.15 62.15
C GLU A 575 -11.36 1.00 61.14
N LEU A 576 -12.37 1.19 60.28
CA LEU A 576 -12.43 2.32 59.35
C LEU A 576 -12.95 3.59 60.03
N GLU A 577 -13.95 3.46 60.92
CA GLU A 577 -14.47 4.60 61.69
C GLU A 577 -13.46 5.15 62.70
N MET A 578 -12.53 4.33 63.22
CA MET A 578 -11.43 4.81 64.07
C MET A 578 -10.28 5.49 63.31
N LYS A 579 -10.23 5.41 61.98
CA LYS A 579 -9.24 6.13 61.14
C LYS A 579 -9.80 7.37 60.44
N THR A 580 -11.10 7.62 60.55
CA THR A 580 -11.78 8.75 59.90
C THR A 580 -12.58 9.62 60.86
N ASP A 581 -12.05 9.86 62.06
CA ASP A 581 -12.43 11.01 62.90
C ASP A 581 -11.14 11.60 63.50
N PRO A 582 -11.04 12.95 63.62
CA PRO A 582 -10.22 13.80 62.73
C PRO A 582 -8.72 13.90 63.05
#